data_AF-X0WXJ8-F1
#
_entry.id   AF-X0WXJ8-F1
#
_cell.length_a   1.000
_cell.length_b   1.000
_cell.length_c   1.000
_cell.angle_alpha   90.00
_cell.angle_beta   90.00
_cell.angle_gamma   90.00
#
_symmetry.space_group_name_H-M   'P 1'
#
loop_
_entity.id
_entity.type
_entity.pdbx_description
1 polymer ?
#
loop_
_entity_poly.entity_id
_entity_poly.type
_entity_poly.pdbx_seq_one_letter_code
_entity_poly.pdbx_strand_id
1 'polypeptide(L)' 'MENFSTIYVNAVIINNTKNEFIMDYIFAMSESDKNNILSRIIQSPEHTKRINNLLTKMIKDYEEKYGEIKIEEKEEKK' A
#
# COMPACT_ATOMS: atom_id res chain seq x y z
N MET A 1 20.33 -19.42 -2.82
CA MET A 1 19.45 -18.72 -1.86
C MET A 1 18.89 -17.52 -2.61
N GLU A 2 17.57 -17.37 -2.67
CA GLU A 2 16.96 -16.19 -3.30
C GLU A 2 17.28 -14.96 -2.44
N ASN A 3 17.90 -13.94 -3.06
CA ASN A 3 18.14 -12.66 -2.41
C ASN A 3 16.88 -11.82 -2.54
N PHE A 4 16.08 -11.75 -1.48
CA PHE A 4 14.99 -10.79 -1.39
C PHE A 4 15.52 -9.43 -0.93
N SER A 5 15.19 -8.37 -1.67
CA SER A 5 15.42 -6.99 -1.23
C SER A 5 14.23 -6.52 -0.41
N THR A 6 14.40 -6.39 0.90
CA THR A 6 13.38 -5.80 1.79
C THR A 6 13.37 -4.29 1.64
N ILE A 7 12.18 -3.69 1.45
CA ILE A 7 11.99 -2.26 1.29
C ILE A 7 10.94 -1.80 2.30
N TYR A 8 11.26 -0.78 3.10
CA TYR A 8 10.26 -0.08 3.91
C TYR A 8 9.60 1.02 3.09
N VAL A 9 8.28 1.12 3.17
CA VAL A 9 7.44 2.09 2.44
C VAL A 9 6.40 2.61 3.42
N ASN A 10 6.06 3.89 3.32
CA ASN A 10 5.06 4.51 4.21
C ASN A 10 3.86 5.11 3.44
N ALA A 11 3.87 5.03 2.12
CA ALA A 11 2.75 5.43 1.28
C ALA A 11 2.72 4.64 -0.04
N VAL A 12 1.55 4.59 -0.64
CA VAL A 12 1.32 4.01 -1.97
C VAL A 12 0.46 4.97 -2.79
N ILE A 13 0.86 5.21 -4.04
CA ILE A 13 0.04 5.92 -5.02
C ILE A 13 -0.57 4.85 -5.93
N ILE A 14 -1.90 4.83 -6.02
CA ILE A 14 -2.63 3.82 -6.78
C ILE A 14 -3.30 4.48 -7.99
N ASN A 15 -3.00 3.96 -9.17
CA ASN A 15 -3.71 4.27 -10.40
C ASN A 15 -4.24 2.98 -11.02
N ASN A 16 -5.31 3.05 -11.81
CA ASN A 16 -5.81 1.85 -12.48
C ASN A 16 -6.42 2.15 -13.85
N THR A 17 -6.42 1.12 -14.69
CA THR A 17 -7.22 1.03 -15.91
C THR A 17 -8.28 -0.07 -15.74
N LYS A 18 -8.97 -0.44 -16.82
CA LYS A 18 -9.85 -1.63 -16.80
C LYS A 18 -9.08 -2.95 -16.63
N ASN A 19 -7.80 -2.98 -17.00
CA ASN A 19 -7.02 -4.22 -17.09
C ASN A 19 -5.98 -4.34 -15.99
N GLU A 20 -5.56 -3.23 -15.39
CA GLU A 20 -4.42 -3.20 -14.48
C GLU A 20 -4.60 -2.18 -13.35
N PHE A 21 -4.08 -2.54 -12.18
CA PHE A 21 -3.78 -1.65 -11.07
C PHE A 21 -2.27 -1.44 -11.02
N ILE A 22 -1.84 -0.20 -10.94
CA ILE A 22 -0.45 0.23 -10.81
C ILE A 22 -0.31 0.84 -9.42
N MET A 23 0.53 0.23 -8.59
CA MET A 23 0.80 0.64 -7.23
C MET A 23 2.25 1.08 -7.12
N ASP A 24 2.46 2.38 -6.97
CA ASP A 24 3.77 2.98 -6.74
C ASP A 24 4.00 3.14 -5.24
N TYR A 25 4.83 2.27 -4.69
CA TYR A 25 5.24 2.34 -3.30
C TYR A 25 6.40 3.31 -3.14
N ILE A 26 6.22 4.26 -2.24
CA ILE A 26 7.14 5.36 -2.01
C ILE A 26 7.50 5.45 -0.53
N PHE A 27 8.60 6.15 -0.28
CA PHE A 27 8.95 6.61 1.06
C PHE A 27 9.00 8.14 1.06
N ALA A 28 8.01 8.75 1.71
CA ALA A 28 7.86 10.19 1.83
C ALA A 28 8.31 10.64 3.22
N MET A 29 9.41 11.41 3.29
CA MET A 29 9.87 12.03 4.55
C MET A 29 9.19 13.37 4.82
N SER A 30 8.86 14.15 3.78
CA SER A 30 8.10 15.41 3.84
C SER A 30 7.26 15.62 2.57
N GLU A 31 6.27 16.52 2.60
CA GLU A 31 5.44 16.85 1.43
C GLU A 31 6.23 17.46 0.25
N SER A 32 7.38 18.07 0.56
CA SER A 32 8.27 18.70 -0.42
C SER A 32 9.31 17.77 -1.03
N ASP A 33 9.50 16.59 -0.44
CA ASP A 33 10.47 15.64 -0.98
C ASP A 33 9.91 15.03 -2.26
N LYS A 34 10.70 15.05 -3.33
CA LYS A 34 10.37 14.33 -4.56
C LYS A 34 10.22 12.85 -4.18
N ASN A 35 8.98 12.38 -4.15
CA ASN A 35 8.61 11.01 -3.82
C ASN A 35 9.42 10.03 -4.69
N ASN A 36 10.47 9.45 -4.12
CA ASN A 36 11.25 8.43 -4.80
C ASN A 36 10.43 7.14 -4.82
N ILE A 37 10.05 6.68 -6.01
CA ILE A 37 9.41 5.38 -6.19
C ILE A 37 10.43 4.31 -5.82
N LEU A 38 10.16 3.60 -4.73
CA LEU A 38 11.01 2.51 -4.26
C LEU A 38 10.66 1.20 -4.95
N SER A 39 9.38 0.99 -5.27
CA SER A 39 8.91 -0.16 -6.03
C SER A 39 7.60 0.14 -6.76
N ARG A 40 7.43 -0.44 -7.95
CA ARG A 40 6.17 -0.44 -8.69
C ARG A 40 5.68 -1.87 -8.83
N ILE A 41 4.44 -2.10 -8.40
CA ILE A 41 3.75 -3.37 -8.60
C ILE A 41 2.58 -3.14 -9.54
N ILE A 42 2.50 -3.95 -10.61
CA ILE A 42 1.39 -3.95 -11.56
C ILE A 42 0.62 -5.26 -11.39
N GLN A 43 -0.69 -5.19 -11.20
CA GLN A 43 -1.54 -6.36 -10.99
C GLN A 43 -2.84 -6.27 -11.80
N SER A 44 -3.44 -7.42 -12.12
CA SER A 44 -4.79 -7.45 -12.65
C SER A 44 -5.82 -7.05 -11.58
N PRO A 45 -7.01 -6.54 -11.97
CA PRO A 45 -8.10 -6.26 -11.04
C PRO A 45 -8.48 -7.47 -10.17
N GLU A 46 -8.45 -8.67 -10.74
CA GLU A 46 -8.77 -9.91 -10.02
C GLU A 46 -7.78 -10.19 -8.89
N HIS A 47 -6.47 -10.12 -9.18
CA HIS A 47 -5.44 -10.34 -8.17
C HIS A 47 -5.48 -9.26 -7.08
N THR A 48 -5.66 -8.00 -7.49
CA THR A 48 -5.80 -6.87 -6.57
C THR A 48 -6.97 -7.09 -5.61
N LYS A 49 -8.14 -7.52 -6.13
CA LYS A 49 -9.32 -7.80 -5.30
C LYS A 49 -9.09 -8.96 -4.33
N ARG A 50 -8.42 -10.03 -4.76
CA ARG A 50 -8.07 -11.16 -3.89
C ARG A 50 -7.15 -10.71 -2.74
N ILE A 51 -6.15 -9.89 -3.05
CA ILE A 51 -5.22 -9.34 -2.05
C ILE A 51 -5.96 -8.42 -1.08
N ASN A 52 -6.81 -7.51 -1.57
CA ASN A 52 -7.60 -6.63 -0.71
C ASN A 52 -8.44 -7.43 0.30
N ASN A 53 -9.17 -8.44 -0.16
CA ASN A 53 -9.99 -9.27 0.72
C ASN A 53 -9.16 -9.99 1.80
N LEU A 54 -7.98 -10.47 1.43
CA LEU A 54 -7.05 -11.10 2.37
C LEU A 54 -6.52 -10.09 3.39
N LEU A 55 -6.07 -8.92 2.94
CA LEU A 55 -5.56 -7.85 3.80
C LEU A 55 -6.64 -7.36 4.78
N THR A 56 -7.88 -7.15 4.32
CA THR A 56 -9.00 -6.78 5.18
C THR A 56 -9.20 -7.79 6.30
N LYS A 57 -9.20 -9.09 5.97
CA LYS A 57 -9.32 -10.14 6.98
C LYS A 57 -8.13 -10.13 7.96
N MET A 58 -6.90 -10.02 7.44
CA MET A 58 -5.70 -10.04 8.27
C MET A 58 -5.61 -8.83 9.21
N ILE A 59 -6.01 -7.64 8.75
CA ILE A 59 -6.08 -6.43 9.58
C ILE A 59 -7.09 -6.63 10.70
N LYS A 60 -8.30 -7.13 10.38
CA LYS A 60 -9.32 -7.43 11.38
C LYS A 60 -8.81 -8.41 12.44
N ASP A 61 -8.23 -9.55 12.01
CA ASP A 61 -7.68 -10.57 12.91
C ASP A 61 -6.55 -9.99 13.79
N TYR A 62 -5.76 -9.05 13.25
CA TYR A 62 -4.72 -8.34 13.99
C TYR A 62 -5.31 -7.40 15.06
N GLU A 63 -6.30 -6.59 14.70
CA GLU A 63 -6.93 -5.63 15.60
C GLU A 63 -7.70 -6.32 16.74
N GLU A 64 -8.37 -7.45 16.46
CA GLU A 64 -9.01 -8.27 17.50
C GLU A 64 -8.00 -8.76 18.55
N LYS A 65 -6.74 -8.96 18.16
CA LYS A 65 -5.68 -9.48 19.02
C LYS A 65 -4.86 -8.38 19.72
N TYR A 66 -4.59 -7.28 19.04
CA TYR A 66 -3.64 -6.26 19.48
C TYR A 66 -4.27 -4.88 19.75
N GLY A 67 -5.57 -4.73 19.49
CA GLY A 67 -6.28 -3.46 19.56
C GLY A 67 -6.32 -2.72 18.22
N GLU A 68 -7.18 -1.71 18.16
CA GLU A 68 -7.44 -0.90 16.96
C GLU A 68 -6.19 -0.19 16.44
N ILE A 69 -5.99 -0.24 15.12
CA ILE A 69 -4.96 0.51 14.42
C ILE A 69 -5.45 1.95 14.28
N LYS A 70 -4.81 2.87 15.00
CA LYS A 70 -5.12 4.30 14.90
C LYS A 70 -4.56 4.86 13.60
N ILE A 71 -5.44 5.37 12.74
CA ILE A 71 -5.07 6.09 11.52
C ILE A 71 -5.20 7.58 11.81
N GLU A 72 -4.12 8.33 11.61
CA GLU A 72 -4.18 9.78 11.58
C GLU A 72 -4.81 10.20 10.25
N GLU A 73 -5.99 10.82 10.29
CA GLU A 73 -6.62 11.38 9.09
C GLU A 73 -5.72 12.49 8.53
N LYS A 74 -5.06 12.22 7.40
CA LYS A 74 -4.50 13.28 6.57
C LYS A 74 -5.65 13.90 5.80
N GLU A 75 -5.96 15.17 6.08
CA GLU A 75 -6.96 15.94 5.32
C GLU A 75 -6.60 15.89 3.82
N GLU A 76 -7.44 15.25 3.01
CA GLU A 76 -7.37 15.37 1.56
C GLU A 76 -7.72 16.82 1.20
N LYS A 77 -6.69 17.64 0.95
CA LYS A 77 -6.89 18.95 0.32
C LYS A 77 -7.39 18.70 -1.11
N LYS A 78 -8.69 18.93 -1.32
CA LYS A 78 -9.34 18.99 -2.63
C LYS A 78 -8.71 20.04 -3.54
#